data_AF-A0A2E9A3Q0-F1
#
_entry.id   AF-A0A2E9A3Q0-F1
#
_cell.length_a   1.000
_cell.length_b   1.000
_cell.length_c   1.000
_cell.angle_alpha   90.00
_cell.angle_beta   90.00
_cell.angle_gamma   90.00
#
_symmetry.space_group_name_H-M   'P 1'
#
loop_
_entity.id
_entity.type
_entity.pdbx_description
1 polymer ?
#
loop_
_entity_poly.entity_id
_entity_poly.type
_entity_poly.pdbx_seq_one_letter_code
_entity_poly.pdbx_strand_id
1 'polypeptide(L)' 'PIEELDTIERAILHIGCYELEYNNDIPWKSVINESVELAKTFGAEDSYKYINGILDKVAKELRQIHTKDVAS' A
#
# COMPACT_ATOMS: atom_id res chain seq x y z
N PRO A 1 6.41 -14.89 -7.00
CA PRO A 1 6.50 -13.43 -6.72
C PRO A 1 5.20 -12.68 -6.31
N ILE A 2 3.98 -13.15 -6.60
CA ILE A 2 2.75 -12.79 -5.84
C ILE A 2 2.15 -14.04 -5.19
N GLU A 3 2.31 -15.17 -5.86
CA GLU A 3 1.92 -16.50 -5.42
C GLU A 3 2.75 -17.02 -4.23
N GLU A 4 3.88 -16.36 -3.94
CA GLU A 4 4.75 -16.66 -2.79
C GLU A 4 4.39 -15.83 -1.55
N LEU A 5 3.53 -14.83 -1.69
CA LEU A 5 3.06 -14.05 -0.56
C LEU A 5 2.10 -14.88 0.27
N ASP A 6 2.16 -14.68 1.58
CA ASP A 6 1.11 -15.16 2.46
C ASP A 6 -0.25 -14.52 2.05
N THR A 7 -1.33 -15.23 2.38
CA THR A 7 -2.68 -14.79 2.07
C THR A 7 -3.01 -13.45 2.74
N ILE A 8 -2.51 -13.21 3.96
CA ILE A 8 -2.72 -11.95 4.68
C ILE A 8 -1.94 -10.81 4.02
N GLU A 9 -0.65 -10.99 3.73
CA GLU A 9 0.17 -10.00 3.03
C GLU A 9 -0.46 -9.59 1.70
N ARG A 10 -0.91 -10.58 0.91
CA ARG A 10 -1.57 -10.32 -0.38
C ARG A 10 -2.87 -9.55 -0.20
N ALA A 11 -3.69 -9.89 0.80
CA ALA A 11 -4.94 -9.19 1.06
C ALA A 11 -4.69 -7.73 1.47
N ILE A 12 -3.73 -7.49 2.36
CA ILE A 12 -3.37 -6.15 2.81
C ILE A 12 -2.85 -5.31 1.65
N LEU A 13 -1.95 -5.86 0.81
CA LEU A 13 -1.46 -5.14 -0.37
C LEU A 13 -2.57 -4.78 -1.34
N HIS A 14 -3.54 -5.67 -1.57
CA HIS A 14 -4.67 -5.37 -2.45
C HIS A 14 -5.50 -4.21 -1.93
N ILE A 15 -5.85 -4.22 -0.65
CA ILE A 15 -6.64 -3.15 -0.03
C ILE A 15 -5.85 -1.84 -0.07
N GLY A 16 -4.60 -1.86 0.38
CA GLY A 16 -3.74 -0.67 0.42
C GLY A 16 -3.51 -0.06 -0.97
N CYS A 17 -3.22 -0.87 -2.00
CA CYS A 17 -3.07 -0.37 -3.36
C CYS A 17 -4.38 0.23 -3.90
N TYR A 18 -5.52 -0.43 -3.66
CA TYR A 18 -6.82 0.09 -4.09
C TYR A 18 -7.13 1.45 -3.47
N GLU A 19 -6.93 1.60 -2.16
CA GLU A 19 -7.18 2.87 -1.48
C GLU A 19 -6.21 3.97 -1.95
N LEU A 20 -4.94 3.64 -2.17
CA LEU A 20 -3.95 4.59 -2.72
C LEU A 20 -4.29 5.09 -4.12
N GLU A 21 -4.91 4.26 -4.96
CA GLU A 21 -5.21 4.59 -6.35
C GLU A 21 -6.56 5.30 -6.50
N TYR A 22 -7.58 4.86 -5.77
CA TYR A 22 -8.96 5.30 -6.01
C TYR A 22 -9.53 6.23 -4.93
N ASN A 23 -8.90 6.34 -3.77
CA ASN A 23 -9.44 7.10 -2.64
C ASN A 23 -8.61 8.34 -2.29
N ASN A 24 -8.69 9.36 -3.14
CA ASN A 24 -7.92 10.60 -3.02
C ASN A 24 -8.28 11.48 -1.80
N ASP A 25 -9.40 11.20 -1.13
CA ASP A 25 -9.82 11.91 0.08
C ASP A 25 -9.03 11.47 1.33
N ILE A 26 -8.39 10.31 1.28
CA ILE A 26 -7.58 9.78 2.37
C ILE A 26 -6.10 10.09 2.10
N PRO A 27 -5.39 10.74 3.05
CA PRO A 27 -3.95 10.92 2.92
C PRO A 27 -3.25 9.57 2.74
N TRP A 28 -2.43 9.42 1.69
CA TRP A 28 -1.70 8.18 1.40
C TRP A 28 -0.90 7.61 2.59
N LYS A 29 -0.36 8.49 3.46
CA LYS A 29 0.33 8.08 4.68
C LYS A 29 -0.59 7.35 5.66
N SER A 30 -1.85 7.74 5.75
CA SER A 30 -2.84 7.06 6.60
C SER A 30 -3.12 5.66 6.07
N VAL A 31 -3.31 5.50 4.75
CA VAL A 31 -3.50 4.19 4.10
C VAL A 31 -2.34 3.24 4.40
N ILE A 32 -1.09 3.73 4.28
CA ILE A 32 0.10 2.94 4.60
C ILE A 32 0.14 2.58 6.09
N ASN A 33 -0.10 3.54 6.98
CA ASN A 33 -0.09 3.28 8.42
C ASN A 33 -1.11 2.21 8.81
N GLU A 34 -2.34 2.28 8.31
CA GLU A 34 -3.38 1.29 8.59
C GLU A 34 -3.02 -0.10 8.04
N SER A 35 -2.48 -0.15 6.82
CA SER A 35 -1.97 -1.40 6.23
C SER A 35 -0.84 -2.03 7.06
N VAL A 36 0.05 -1.21 7.61
CA VAL A 36 1.14 -1.65 8.49
C VAL A 36 0.61 -2.17 9.83
N GLU A 37 -0.38 -1.52 10.43
CA GLU A 37 -1.02 -1.99 11.66
C GLU A 37 -1.78 -3.32 11.43
N LEU A 38 -2.45 -3.49 10.29
CA LEU A 38 -3.05 -4.77 9.90
C LEU A 38 -1.98 -5.87 9.78
N ALA A 39 -0.83 -5.57 9.17
CA ALA A 39 0.25 -6.53 8.99
C ALA A 39 0.90 -6.92 10.32
N LYS A 40 1.01 -6.00 11.29
CA LYS A 40 1.45 -6.32 12.65
C LYS A 40 0.45 -7.20 13.40
N THR A 41 -0.84 -7.02 13.12
CA THR A 41 -1.91 -7.73 13.83
C THR A 41 -2.14 -9.15 13.30
N PHE A 42 -2.06 -9.31 11.97
CA PHE A 42 -2.48 -10.54 11.29
C PHE A 42 -1.39 -11.21 10.46
N GLY A 43 -0.31 -10.50 10.13
CA GLY A 43 0.77 -11.02 9.29
C GLY A 43 1.80 -11.84 10.07
N ALA A 44 2.76 -12.38 9.33
CA ALA A 44 3.92 -13.07 9.91
C ALA A 44 4.91 -12.07 10.52
N GLU A 45 5.91 -12.61 11.23
CA GLU A 45 7.03 -11.80 11.72
C GLU A 45 7.69 -11.07 10.54
N ASP A 46 7.90 -9.76 10.69
CA ASP A 46 8.41 -8.84 9.67
C ASP A 46 7.52 -8.50 8.45
N SER A 47 6.31 -9.07 8.32
CA SER A 47 5.38 -8.70 7.22
C SER A 47 5.12 -7.20 7.15
N TYR A 48 5.03 -6.52 8.29
CA TYR A 48 4.82 -5.07 8.36
C TYR A 48 5.92 -4.24 7.68
N LYS A 49 7.19 -4.69 7.71
CA LYS A 49 8.31 -4.00 7.03
C LYS A 49 8.17 -4.13 5.52
N TYR A 50 7.80 -5.32 5.07
CA TYR A 50 7.59 -5.62 3.66
C TYR A 50 6.42 -4.80 3.09
N ILE A 51 5.25 -4.84 3.76
CA ILE A 51 4.06 -4.07 3.39
C ILE A 51 4.37 -2.57 3.32
N ASN A 52 5.02 -2.02 4.35
CA ASN A 52 5.41 -0.61 4.37
C ASN A 52 6.27 -0.25 3.15
N GLY A 53 7.29 -1.05 2.86
CA GLY A 53 8.22 -0.79 1.76
C GLY A 53 7.58 -0.88 0.37
N ILE A 54 6.61 -1.77 0.17
CA ILE A 54 5.88 -1.90 -1.11
C ILE A 54 4.90 -0.72 -1.28
N LEU A 55 4.05 -0.45 -0.28
CA LEU A 55 3.05 0.59 -0.40
C LEU A 55 3.68 2.00 -0.49
N ASP A 56 4.84 2.24 0.14
CA ASP A 56 5.60 3.49 -0.03
C ASP A 56 6.04 3.70 -1.48
N LYS A 57 6.44 2.63 -2.19
CA LYS A 57 6.85 2.71 -3.60
C LYS A 57 5.63 2.99 -4.48
N VAL A 58 4.55 2.25 -4.27
CA VAL A 58 3.27 2.41 -5.00
C VAL A 58 2.73 3.83 -4.84
N ALA A 59 2.68 4.35 -3.61
CA ALA A 59 2.20 5.71 -3.34
C ALA A 59 3.06 6.78 -4.04
N LYS A 60 4.38 6.59 -4.13
CA LYS A 60 5.29 7.51 -4.84
C LYS A 60 5.04 7.49 -6.35
N GLU A 61 4.86 6.31 -6.93
CA GLU A 61 4.58 6.15 -8.36
C GLU A 61 3.23 6.77 -8.74
N LEU A 62 2.16 6.46 -8.00
CA LEU A 62 0.83 7.03 -8.23
C LEU A 62 0.83 8.56 -8.11
N ARG A 63 1.57 9.14 -7.16
CA ARG A 63 1.66 10.61 -7.05
C ARG A 63 2.41 11.25 -8.21
N GLN A 64 3.42 10.58 -8.77
CA GLN A 64 4.10 11.08 -9.97
C GLN A 64 3.16 11.07 -11.19
N ILE A 65 2.27 10.07 -11.30
CA ILE A 65 1.26 9.98 -12.35
C ILE A 65 0.25 11.14 -12.20
N HIS A 66 -0.39 11.28 -11.03
CA HIS A 66 -1.36 12.35 -10.79
C HIS A 66 -0.79 13.76 -10.99
N THR A 67 0.50 13.98 -10.69
CA THR A 67 1.13 15.29 -10.93
C THR A 67 1.32 15.58 -12.42
N LYS A 68 1.50 14.55 -13.25
CA LYS A 68 1.66 14.69 -14.72
C LYS A 68 0.34 14.89 -15.43
N ASP A 69 -0.74 14.27 -14.95
CA ASP A 69 -2.07 14.38 -15.54
C ASP A 69 -2.71 15.76 -15.29
N VAL A 70 -2.36 16.44 -14.20
CA VAL A 70 -2.81 17.83 -13.94
C VAL A 70 -1.95 18.86 -14.70
N ALA A 71 -0.78 18.47 -15.18
CA ALA A 71 0.16 19.33 -15.89
C ALA A 71 0.12 19.18 -17.43
N SER A 72 -0.79 18.36 -17.96
CA SER A 72 -1.06 18.18 -19.41
C SER A 72 -2.45 18.67 -19.77
#